data_AF-A0A085B762-F1
#
_entry.id   AF-A0A085B762-F1
#
_cell.length_a   1.000
_cell.length_b   1.000
_cell.length_c   1.000
_cell.angle_alpha   90.00
_cell.angle_beta   90.00
_cell.angle_gamma   90.00
#
_symmetry.space_group_name_H-M   'P 1'
#
loop_
_entity.id
_entity.type
_entity.pdbx_description
1 polymer ?
#
loop_
_entity_poly.entity_id
_entity_poly.type
_entity_poly.pdbx_seq_one_letter_code
_entity_poly.pdbx_strand_id
1 'polypeptide(L)' 'MSKLDLSALIGKAKETNMTSPVQKVVPVKNKIKETPFNVHFPDDVLKSLKMLSVEKGTTMKNLIVTAVQEKYFNK' A
#
# COMPACT_ATOMS: atom_id res chain seq x y z
N MET A 1 38.43 -2.09 -24.57
CA MET A 1 37.07 -2.34 -24.07
C MET A 1 36.59 -3.65 -24.69
N SER A 2 36.74 -4.77 -23.97
CA SER A 2 36.30 -6.09 -24.45
C SER A 2 34.77 -6.11 -24.54
N LYS A 3 34.24 -6.51 -25.70
CA LYS A 3 32.81 -6.68 -25.96
C LYS A 3 32.23 -7.63 -24.89
N LEU A 4 31.35 -7.12 -24.04
CA LEU A 4 30.72 -7.93 -22.98
C LEU A 4 29.81 -8.97 -23.65
N ASP A 5 30.08 -10.25 -23.42
CA ASP A 5 29.37 -11.35 -24.07
C ASP A 5 28.03 -11.61 -23.35
N LEU A 6 26.97 -10.95 -23.84
CA LEU A 6 25.62 -10.98 -23.27
C LEU A 6 24.87 -12.30 -23.52
N SER A 7 25.47 -13.19 -24.31
CA SER A 7 24.90 -14.48 -24.73
C SER A 7 24.52 -15.37 -23.54
N ALA A 8 25.35 -15.38 -22.49
CA ALA A 8 25.09 -16.14 -21.26
C ALA A 8 23.92 -15.59 -20.44
N LEU A 9 23.71 -14.26 -20.44
CA LEU A 9 22.61 -13.61 -19.73
C LEU A 9 21.28 -13.82 -20.45
N ILE A 10 21.30 -13.78 -21.79
CA ILE A 10 20.13 -14.04 -22.63
C ILE A 10 19.70 -15.51 -22.51
N GLY A 11 20.64 -16.45 -22.44
CA GLY A 11 20.34 -17.86 -22.18
C GLY A 11 19.61 -18.07 -20.84
N LYS A 12 20.14 -17.48 -19.76
CA LYS A 12 19.51 -17.55 -18.43
C LYS A 12 18.11 -16.94 -18.39
N ALA A 13 17.89 -15.83 -19.09
CA ALA A 13 16.57 -15.18 -19.17
C ALA A 13 15.54 -15.96 -19.99
N LYS A 14 15.99 -16.77 -20.95
CA LYS A 14 15.12 -17.63 -21.78
C LYS A 14 14.82 -18.99 -21.12
N GLU A 15 15.73 -19.51 -20.31
CA GLU A 15 15.50 -20.73 -19.50
C GLU A 15 14.42 -20.51 -18.43
N THR A 16 14.32 -19.28 -17.91
CA THR A 16 13.21 -18.86 -17.05
C THR A 16 11.95 -18.65 -17.90
N ASN A 17 11.32 -19.73 -18.35
CA ASN A 17 9.88 -19.74 -18.59
C ASN A 17 9.19 -19.50 -17.25
N MET A 18 9.25 -18.26 -16.75
CA MET A 18 8.53 -17.85 -15.55
C MET A 18 7.06 -17.92 -15.94
N THR A 19 6.42 -19.03 -15.61
CA THR A 19 4.97 -19.09 -15.47
C THR A 19 4.60 -17.99 -14.49
N SER A 20 4.18 -16.84 -15.03
CA SER A 20 3.69 -15.74 -14.23
C SER A 20 2.65 -16.32 -13.28
N PRO A 21 2.79 -16.13 -11.96
CA PRO A 21 1.89 -16.73 -11.00
C PRO A 21 0.46 -16.36 -11.38
N VAL A 22 -0.38 -17.37 -11.59
CA VAL A 22 -1.77 -17.17 -11.99
C VAL A 22 -2.44 -16.29 -10.95
N GLN A 23 -2.80 -15.07 -11.34
CA GLN A 23 -3.41 -14.10 -10.44
C GLN A 23 -4.80 -14.61 -10.04
N LYS A 24 -4.88 -15.20 -8.85
CA LYS A 24 -6.14 -15.68 -8.28
C LYS A 24 -6.96 -14.48 -7.83
N VAL A 25 -7.93 -14.08 -8.64
CA VAL A 25 -8.97 -13.11 -8.24
C VAL A 25 -9.85 -13.74 -7.17
N VAL A 26 -9.66 -13.32 -5.93
CA VAL A 26 -10.52 -13.67 -4.79
C VAL A 26 -11.52 -12.54 -4.55
N PRO A 27 -12.81 -12.84 -4.32
CA PRO A 27 -13.78 -11.83 -3.92
C PRO A 27 -13.30 -11.08 -2.67
N VAL A 28 -13.36 -9.76 -2.73
CA VAL A 28 -13.05 -8.91 -1.58
C VAL A 28 -14.13 -9.16 -0.52
N LYS A 29 -13.72 -9.57 0.69
CA LYS A 29 -14.63 -9.78 1.84
C LYS A 29 -15.55 -8.58 2.04
N ASN A 30 -16.79 -8.83 2.47
CA ASN A 30 -17.86 -7.86 2.69
C ASN A 30 -17.34 -6.50 3.17
N LYS A 31 -17.48 -5.48 2.31
CA LYS A 31 -17.09 -4.11 2.63
C LYS A 31 -17.96 -3.61 3.78
N ILE A 32 -17.31 -3.06 4.80
CA ILE A 32 -17.99 -2.31 5.87
C ILE A 32 -18.73 -1.14 5.20
N LYS A 33 -19.97 -0.87 5.64
CA LYS A 33 -20.71 0.31 5.17
C LYS A 33 -20.04 1.57 5.71
N GLU A 34 -19.32 2.27 4.85
CA GLU A 34 -18.69 3.56 5.14
C GLU A 34 -19.38 4.65 4.31
N THR A 35 -19.69 5.78 4.94
CA THR A 35 -20.23 6.96 4.25
C THR A 35 -19.07 7.91 3.91
N PRO A 36 -18.85 8.26 2.63
CA PRO A 36 -17.80 9.20 2.26
C PRO A 36 -18.15 10.61 2.73
N PHE A 37 -17.15 11.34 3.21
CA PHE A 37 -17.26 12.76 3.55
C PHE A 37 -15.94 13.45 3.28
N ASN A 38 -16.00 14.77 3.04
CA ASN A 38 -14.83 15.59 2.75
C ASN A 38 -14.54 16.52 3.94
N VAL A 39 -13.26 16.65 4.28
CA VAL A 39 -12.76 17.54 5.32
C VAL A 39 -11.47 18.19 4.85
N HIS A 40 -11.25 19.43 5.27
CA HIS A 40 -10.04 20.18 4.96
C HIS A 40 -9.06 20.10 6.13
N PHE A 41 -7.79 19.86 5.81
CA PHE A 41 -6.69 19.85 6.78
C PHE A 41 -5.63 20.87 6.32
N PRO A 42 -4.91 21.49 7.27
CA PRO A 42 -3.68 22.21 6.96
C PRO A 42 -2.64 21.27 6.31
N ASP A 43 -1.84 21.80 5.38
CA ASP A 43 -0.88 21.02 4.58
C ASP A 43 0.20 20.35 5.43
N ASP A 44 0.69 21.05 6.46
CA ASP A 44 1.67 20.58 7.43
C ASP A 44 1.14 19.40 8.25
N VAL A 45 -0.12 19.49 8.68
CA VAL A 45 -0.82 18.43 9.41
C VAL A 45 -1.00 17.21 8.51
N LEU A 46 -1.40 17.41 7.24
CA LEU A 46 -1.57 16.32 6.29
C LEU A 46 -0.25 15.58 6.01
N LYS A 47 0.85 16.32 5.88
CA LYS A 47 2.19 15.74 5.69
C LYS A 47 2.60 14.90 6.90
N SER A 48 2.37 15.42 8.10
CA SER A 48 2.69 14.74 9.36
C SER A 48 1.88 13.46 9.54
N LEU A 49 0.57 13.50 9.23
CA LEU A 49 -0.32 12.33 9.26
C LEU A 49 0.13 11.22 8.30
N LYS A 50 0.58 11.59 7.09
CA LYS A 50 1.10 10.62 6.11
C LYS A 50 2.35 9.92 6.64
N MET A 51 3.32 10.68 7.17
CA MET A 51 4.53 10.11 7.76
C MET A 51 4.20 9.16 8.91
N LEU A 52 3.32 9.58 9.82
CA LEU A 52 2.89 8.76 10.95
C LEU A 52 2.20 7.46 10.52
N SER A 53 1.41 7.50 9.43
CA SER A 53 0.74 6.30 8.91
C SER A 53 1.73 5.27 8.39
N VAL A 54 2.81 5.72 7.74
CA VAL A 54 3.88 4.86 7.26
C VAL A 54 4.65 4.25 8.44
N GLU A 55 5.04 5.07 9.42
CA GLU A 55 5.76 4.62 10.63
C GLU A 55 4.98 3.55 11.41
N LYS A 56 3.66 3.72 11.52
CA LYS A 56 2.78 2.79 12.24
C LYS A 56 2.29 1.61 11.39
N GLY A 57 2.67 1.53 10.11
CA GLY A 57 2.22 0.47 9.21
C GLY A 57 0.70 0.41 9.03
N THR A 58 0.03 1.56 9.09
CA THR A 58 -1.43 1.67 9.03
C THR A 58 -1.86 2.71 8.00
N THR A 59 -3.16 2.90 7.82
CA THR A 59 -3.71 3.92 6.91
C THR A 59 -4.07 5.19 7.65
N MET A 60 -4.03 6.33 6.96
CA MET A 60 -4.52 7.60 7.51
C MET A 60 -5.98 7.50 8.00
N LYS A 61 -6.83 6.76 7.28
CA LYS A 61 -8.22 6.51 7.69
C LYS A 61 -8.26 5.88 9.08
N ASN A 62 -7.49 4.81 9.28
CA ASN A 62 -7.45 4.11 10.56
C ASN A 62 -6.90 5.01 11.67
N LEU A 63 -5.85 5.80 11.41
CA LEU A 63 -5.35 6.75 12.41
C LEU A 63 -6.43 7.72 12.87
N ILE A 64 -7.17 8.31 11.94
CA ILE A 64 -8.23 9.29 12.25
C ILE A 64 -9.36 8.60 13.01
N VAL A 65 -9.83 7.44 12.54
CA VAL A 65 -10.92 6.70 13.19
C VAL A 65 -10.53 6.28 14.60
N THR A 66 -9.34 5.72 14.79
CA THR A 66 -8.85 5.29 16.11
C THR A 66 -8.70 6.49 17.04
N ALA A 67 -8.12 7.60 16.58
CA ALA A 67 -7.99 8.81 17.42
C ALA A 67 -9.35 9.38 17.82
N VAL A 68 -10.33 9.39 16.91
CA VAL A 68 -11.70 9.84 17.20
C VAL A 68 -12.37 8.90 18.19
N GLN A 69 -12.23 7.58 18.02
CA GLN A 69 -12.75 6.57 18.96
C GLN A 69 -12.16 6.75 20.35
N GLU A 70 -10.83 6.83 20.45
CA GLU A 70 -10.12 7.02 21.71
C GLU A 70 -10.52 8.32 22.42
N LYS A 71 -10.68 9.41 21.66
CA LYS A 71 -10.94 10.74 22.26
C LYS A 71 -12.39 10.96 22.66
N TYR A 72 -13.34 10.40 21.92
CA TYR A 72 -14.76 10.76 22.04
C TYR A 72 -15.70 9.58 22.34
N PHE A 73 -15.27 8.34 22.12
CA PHE A 73 -16.15 7.17 22.20
C PHE A 73 -15.66 6.06 23.14
N ASN A 74 -14.39 6.08 23.57
CA ASN A 74 -13.92 5.25 24.67
C ASN A 74 -14.44 5.84 26.00
N LYS A 75 -15.41 5.15 26.61
CA LYS A 75 -15.79 5.31 28.03
C LYS A 75 -15.02 4.33 28.88
#